data_AF-A0A7S2T5S2-F1
#
_entry.id   AF-A0A7S2T5S2-F1
#
_cell.length_a   1.000
_cell.length_b   1.000
_cell.length_c   1.000
_cell.angle_alpha   90.00
_cell.angle_beta   90.00
_cell.angle_gamma   90.00
#
_symmetry.space_group_name_H-M   'P 1'
#
loop_
_entity.id
_entity.type
_entity.pdbx_description
1 polymer ?
#
loop_
_entity_poly.entity_id
_entity_poly.type
_entity_poly.pdbx_seq_one_letter_code
_entity_poly.pdbx_strand_id
1 'polypeptide(L)'
;MVEEGRTASETEEGMEVPQGVRGVYKMRTAKEGVSRYQVRIWIKRGQVGGEGESPATTTTGKKRRKKVEKGRRVHLGCFNSLETSIHAFDVGQIFFAGSAAATNRPASKYARSPVLEFLLREVQDRSNLDEFMTVWKHLMQHRWLFDHTEPDPKVTEQLNLIKSKVGKYKARSSARPAREKTEDIESTSMPQLTAPSGPPIPAQPNLSDFLQQLVQEKQQQEMLALKALLDHLPQETLQHLKKSL
;
A
#
# COMPACT_ATOMS: atom_id res chain seq x y z
N MET A 1 49.75 12.20 24.74
CA MET A 1 49.93 11.42 23.51
C MET A 1 49.11 10.15 23.63
N VAL A 2 47.87 10.17 23.11
CA VAL A 2 47.23 9.12 22.31
C VAL A 2 46.07 9.83 21.61
N GLU A 3 46.28 10.19 20.35
CA GLU A 3 45.21 10.46 19.37
C GLU A 3 44.62 9.14 18.88
N GLU A 4 43.47 9.24 18.18
CA GLU A 4 42.77 8.26 17.33
C GLU A 4 41.36 7.98 17.86
N GLY A 5 40.26 8.14 17.12
CA GLY A 5 40.04 8.53 15.74
C GLY A 5 38.55 8.30 15.50
N ARG A 6 37.72 9.34 15.68
CA ARG A 6 36.30 9.26 15.35
C ARG A 6 36.16 9.55 13.86
N THR A 7 35.90 8.47 13.13
CA THR A 7 35.66 8.42 11.70
C THR A 7 34.52 9.34 11.26
N ALA A 8 34.76 9.95 10.11
CA ALA A 8 33.94 10.91 9.40
C ALA A 8 32.45 10.57 9.40
N SER A 9 31.66 11.54 9.83
CA SER A 9 30.29 11.71 9.39
C SER A 9 30.30 11.92 7.88
N GLU A 10 29.86 10.93 7.12
CA GLU A 10 29.45 11.12 5.72
C GLU A 10 28.34 12.17 5.72
N THR A 11 28.70 13.37 5.29
CA THR A 11 27.78 14.44 4.96
C THR A 11 26.90 13.92 3.83
N GLU A 12 25.63 13.60 4.12
CA GLU A 12 24.61 13.38 3.09
C GLU A 12 24.39 14.71 2.34
N GLU A 13 25.31 15.01 1.43
CA GLU A 13 25.19 16.11 0.48
C GLU A 13 23.97 15.85 -0.39
N GLY A 14 22.92 16.64 -0.13
CA GLY A 14 22.05 17.17 -1.18
C GLY A 14 21.50 16.16 -2.19
N MET A 15 21.05 14.96 -1.77
CA MET A 15 20.32 14.06 -2.67
C MET A 15 19.06 14.81 -3.16
N GLU A 16 19.14 15.36 -4.36
CA GLU A 16 17.99 15.80 -5.11
C GLU A 16 17.11 14.58 -5.35
N VAL A 17 15.79 14.73 -5.20
CA VAL A 17 14.90 13.61 -5.55
C VAL A 17 15.10 13.36 -7.03
N PRO A 18 15.52 12.15 -7.43
CA PRO A 18 15.67 11.81 -8.83
C PRO A 18 14.36 12.17 -9.55
N GLN A 19 14.47 12.95 -10.62
CA GLN A 19 13.33 13.34 -11.42
C GLN A 19 12.62 12.07 -11.90
N GLY A 20 11.41 11.79 -11.40
CA GLY A 20 10.65 10.59 -11.78
C GLY A 20 10.05 9.77 -10.64
N VAL A 21 10.36 10.05 -9.37
CA VAL A 21 9.72 9.34 -8.25
C VAL A 21 8.24 9.74 -8.13
N ARG A 22 7.35 8.77 -8.34
CA ARG A 22 5.90 8.96 -8.32
C ARG A 22 5.39 9.12 -6.89
N GLY A 23 4.56 10.15 -6.68
CA GLY A 23 3.81 10.36 -5.46
C GLY A 23 4.63 10.68 -4.20
N VAL A 24 5.94 10.92 -4.36
CA VAL A 24 6.83 11.38 -3.30
C VAL A 24 7.31 12.79 -3.61
N TYR A 25 7.15 13.70 -2.65
CA TYR A 25 7.46 15.12 -2.83
C TYR A 25 8.46 15.57 -1.76
N LYS A 26 9.62 16.09 -2.17
CA LYS A 26 10.56 16.74 -1.24
C LYS A 26 9.94 18.02 -0.71
N MET A 27 9.81 18.11 0.61
CA MET A 27 9.32 19.28 1.31
C MET A 27 10.48 20.24 1.56
N ARG A 28 10.23 21.54 1.40
CA ARG A 28 11.16 22.56 1.87
C ARG A 28 11.15 22.57 3.39
N THR A 29 12.33 22.47 3.98
CA THR A 29 12.54 22.56 5.42
C THR A 29 13.40 23.80 5.70
N ALA A 30 13.12 24.46 6.83
CA ALA A 30 13.90 25.62 7.24
C ALA A 30 15.27 25.26 7.82
N LYS A 31 15.49 23.98 8.18
CA LYS A 31 16.75 23.49 8.70
C LYS A 31 17.56 22.89 7.56
N GLU A 32 18.75 23.41 7.38
CA GLU A 32 19.76 22.88 6.47
C GLU A 32 20.06 21.41 6.81
N GLY A 33 20.21 20.57 5.78
CA GLY A 33 20.44 19.13 5.93
C GLY A 33 19.22 18.26 6.30
N VAL A 34 18.08 18.84 6.70
CA VAL A 34 16.89 18.04 7.05
C VAL A 34 15.99 17.87 5.85
N SER A 35 16.09 16.76 5.12
CA SER A 35 15.10 16.44 4.08
C SER A 35 13.84 15.82 4.69
N ARG A 36 12.67 16.25 4.23
CA ARG A 36 11.39 15.58 4.53
C ARG A 36 10.66 15.31 3.23
N TYR A 37 10.02 14.15 3.17
CA TYR A 37 9.35 13.66 1.98
C TYR A 37 7.89 13.40 2.29
N GLN A 38 7.00 14.04 1.54
CA GLN A 38 5.57 13.84 1.63
C GLN A 38 5.12 12.76 0.64
N VAL A 39 4.38 11.76 1.12
CA VAL A 39 3.87 10.66 0.30
C VAL A 39 2.38 10.82 0.06
N ARG A 40 1.98 10.79 -1.21
CA ARG A 40 0.58 10.86 -1.65
C ARG A 40 0.30 9.85 -2.74
N ILE A 41 -0.82 9.13 -2.61
CA ILE A 41 -1.33 8.22 -3.64
C ILE A 41 -2.61 8.78 -4.27
N TRP A 42 -2.88 8.35 -5.50
CA TRP A 42 -4.14 8.63 -6.18
C TRP A 42 -4.98 7.36 -6.20
N ILE A 43 -6.17 7.43 -5.63
CA ILE A 43 -7.14 6.32 -5.61
C ILE A 43 -8.25 6.62 -6.61
N LYS A 44 -8.49 5.70 -7.55
CA LYS A 44 -9.53 5.86 -8.57
C LYS A 44 -10.93 5.65 -7.97
N ARG A 45 -11.94 6.26 -8.59
CA ARG A 45 -13.36 6.04 -8.22
C ARG A 45 -13.70 4.57 -8.38
N GLY A 46 -14.35 3.97 -7.39
CA GLY A 46 -14.71 2.55 -7.38
C GLY A 46 -13.67 1.62 -6.75
N GLN A 47 -12.45 2.11 -6.45
CA GLN A 47 -11.51 1.36 -5.60
C GLN A 47 -11.81 1.53 -4.10
N VAL A 48 -12.53 2.59 -3.73
CA VAL A 48 -12.96 2.89 -2.37
C VAL A 48 -14.48 3.02 -2.38
N GLY A 49 -15.15 2.26 -1.51
CA GLY A 49 -16.57 2.20 -1.29
C GLY A 49 -17.06 3.51 -0.69
N GLY A 50 -17.19 4.51 -1.54
CA GLY A 50 -17.82 5.77 -1.22
C GLY A 50 -18.75 6.12 -2.35
N GLU A 51 -20.05 5.99 -2.10
CA GLU A 51 -21.12 6.59 -2.90
C GLU A 51 -20.96 8.11 -2.87
N GLY A 52 -20.03 8.61 -3.67
CA GLY A 52 -20.09 9.98 -4.14
C GLY A 52 -21.16 10.06 -5.22
N GLU A 53 -22.43 10.00 -4.83
CA GLU A 53 -23.47 10.71 -5.57
C GLU A 53 -23.18 12.20 -5.42
N SER A 54 -22.38 12.74 -6.36
CA SER A 54 -22.57 14.14 -6.72
C SER A 54 -23.94 14.22 -7.38
N PRO A 55 -24.84 15.14 -6.97
CA PRO A 55 -26.12 15.30 -7.63
C PRO A 55 -25.84 15.71 -9.09
N ALA A 56 -26.03 14.75 -9.99
CA ALA A 56 -25.97 15.02 -11.41
C ALA A 56 -27.29 15.72 -11.75
N THR A 57 -27.24 17.04 -11.88
CA THR A 57 -28.31 17.80 -12.51
C THR A 57 -28.58 17.20 -13.88
N THR A 58 -29.83 16.81 -14.07
CA THR A 58 -30.44 16.38 -15.31
C THR A 58 -30.19 17.45 -16.38
N THR A 59 -29.44 17.10 -17.43
CA THR A 59 -29.60 17.76 -18.72
C THR A 59 -29.21 16.80 -19.82
N THR A 60 -30.23 16.47 -20.61
CA THR A 60 -30.23 15.76 -21.87
C THR A 60 -29.20 16.36 -22.84
N GLY A 61 -28.48 15.51 -23.58
CA GLY A 61 -27.65 15.98 -24.70
C GLY A 61 -26.43 15.13 -25.03
N LYS A 62 -26.58 14.27 -26.05
CA LYS A 62 -25.52 13.64 -26.86
C LYS A 62 -24.23 14.48 -26.93
N LYS A 63 -23.17 14.06 -26.24
CA LYS A 63 -21.76 14.34 -26.54
C LYS A 63 -20.91 13.32 -25.79
N ARG A 64 -20.00 12.64 -26.49
CA ARG A 64 -18.98 11.72 -25.92
C ARG A 64 -18.06 12.49 -24.98
N ARG A 65 -18.54 12.80 -23.77
CA ARG A 65 -17.77 13.45 -22.72
C ARG A 65 -17.00 12.36 -22.00
N LYS A 66 -15.70 12.29 -22.33
CA LYS A 66 -14.64 11.62 -21.57
C LYS A 66 -14.99 11.73 -20.09
N LYS A 67 -15.46 10.63 -19.48
CA LYS A 67 -15.87 10.57 -18.07
C LYS A 67 -14.60 10.85 -17.29
N VAL A 68 -14.41 12.11 -16.86
CA VAL A 68 -13.24 12.53 -16.09
C VAL A 68 -13.20 11.61 -14.87
N GLU A 69 -12.18 10.76 -14.81
CA GLU A 69 -12.00 9.71 -13.81
C GLU A 69 -11.78 10.39 -12.45
N LYS A 70 -12.86 10.75 -11.75
CA LYS A 70 -12.83 11.48 -10.47
C LYS A 70 -12.27 10.59 -9.35
N GLY A 71 -10.95 10.51 -9.22
CA GLY A 71 -10.27 9.89 -8.08
C GLY A 71 -10.05 10.85 -6.90
N ARG A 72 -9.48 10.33 -5.81
CA ARG A 72 -9.10 11.09 -4.60
C ARG A 72 -7.59 11.00 -4.38
N ARG A 73 -6.95 12.13 -4.04
CA ARG A 73 -5.58 12.14 -3.49
C ARG A 73 -5.65 11.81 -2.01
N VAL A 74 -4.88 10.82 -1.58
CA VAL A 74 -4.73 10.46 -0.17
C VAL A 74 -3.31 10.75 0.26
N HIS A 75 -3.17 11.46 1.38
CA HIS A 75 -1.89 11.74 2.00
C HIS A 75 -1.56 10.63 3.00
N LEU A 76 -0.51 9.87 2.71
CA LEU A 76 -0.08 8.74 3.55
C LEU A 76 0.81 9.22 4.71
N GLY A 77 1.53 10.32 4.54
CA GLY A 77 2.31 10.92 5.62
C GLY A 77 3.61 11.54 5.13
N CYS A 78 4.46 11.88 6.09
CA CYS A 78 5.78 12.45 5.85
C CYS A 78 6.86 11.56 6.46
N PHE A 79 7.95 11.37 5.72
CA PHE A 79 9.11 10.56 6.10
C PHE A 79 10.39 11.40 6.01
N ASN A 80 11.45 10.90 6.63
CA ASN A 80 12.76 11.58 6.64
C ASN A 80 13.66 11.08 5.51
N SER A 81 13.50 9.83 5.07
CA SER A 81 14.27 9.23 3.99
C SER A 81 13.43 9.08 2.71
N LEU A 82 14.07 9.28 1.57
CA LEU A 82 13.47 9.09 0.25
C LEU A 82 13.12 7.62 0.03
N GLU A 83 13.99 6.70 0.43
CA GLU A 83 13.78 5.27 0.27
C GLU A 83 12.54 4.78 1.03
N THR A 84 12.41 5.16 2.30
CA THR A 84 11.23 4.84 3.11
C THR A 84 9.95 5.40 2.48
N SER A 85 10.03 6.61 1.92
CA SER A 85 8.91 7.27 1.27
C SER A 85 8.46 6.53 0.01
N ILE A 86 9.42 6.08 -0.79
CA ILE A 86 9.17 5.26 -1.99
C ILE A 86 8.52 3.94 -1.58
N HIS A 87 9.07 3.27 -0.56
CA HIS A 87 8.51 2.02 -0.07
C HIS A 87 7.07 2.21 0.43
N ALA A 88 6.80 3.25 1.23
CA ALA A 88 5.46 3.58 1.70
C ALA A 88 4.48 3.92 0.57
N PHE A 89 4.92 4.65 -0.46
CA PHE A 89 4.10 4.92 -1.64
C PHE A 89 3.73 3.62 -2.36
N ASP A 90 4.72 2.77 -2.65
CA ASP A 90 4.53 1.53 -3.39
C ASP A 90 3.63 0.55 -2.62
N VAL A 91 3.81 0.41 -1.30
CA VAL A 91 2.92 -0.38 -0.43
C VAL A 91 1.47 0.11 -0.51
N GLY A 92 1.25 1.42 -0.39
CA GLY A 92 -0.10 1.99 -0.52
C GLY A 92 -0.69 1.79 -1.92
N GLN A 93 0.12 1.92 -2.96
CA GLN A 93 -0.31 1.75 -4.33
C GLN A 93 -0.68 0.28 -4.63
N ILE A 94 0.11 -0.68 -4.14
CA ILE A 94 -0.17 -2.12 -4.24
C ILE A 94 -1.44 -2.46 -3.44
N PHE A 95 -1.61 -1.89 -2.25
CA PHE A 95 -2.77 -2.14 -1.41
C PHE A 95 -4.09 -1.85 -2.15
N PHE A 96 -4.20 -0.69 -2.82
CA PHE A 96 -5.43 -0.27 -3.51
C PHE A 96 -5.55 -0.75 -4.96
N ALA A 97 -4.44 -0.81 -5.71
CA ALA A 97 -4.46 -1.15 -7.14
C ALA A 97 -4.15 -2.61 -7.45
N GLY A 98 -3.69 -3.40 -6.48
CA GLY A 98 -3.36 -4.81 -6.67
C GLY A 98 -2.31 -5.01 -7.77
N SER A 99 -2.57 -5.94 -8.69
CA SER A 99 -1.67 -6.27 -9.82
C SER A 99 -1.45 -5.12 -10.80
N ALA A 100 -2.38 -4.17 -10.89
CA ALA A 100 -2.27 -3.00 -11.75
C ALA A 100 -1.54 -1.82 -11.07
N ALA A 101 -0.88 -2.05 -9.92
CA ALA A 101 -0.17 -1.02 -9.19
C ALA A 101 1.03 -0.50 -9.98
N ALA A 102 1.04 0.80 -10.24
CA ALA A 102 2.18 1.48 -10.84
C ALA A 102 3.14 1.94 -9.74
N THR A 103 4.06 1.06 -9.37
CA THR A 103 5.08 1.27 -8.34
C THR A 103 6.36 1.90 -8.90
N ASN A 104 7.18 2.47 -8.03
CA ASN A 104 8.51 2.99 -8.34
C ASN A 104 9.56 1.87 -8.34
N ARG A 105 9.39 0.84 -7.51
CA ARG A 105 10.23 -0.36 -7.46
C ARG A 105 9.47 -1.58 -8.02
N PRO A 106 10.16 -2.62 -8.50
CA PRO A 106 9.51 -3.85 -8.96
C PRO A 106 8.62 -4.46 -7.88
N ALA A 107 7.41 -4.89 -8.26
CA ALA A 107 6.44 -5.48 -7.33
C ALA A 107 6.99 -6.71 -6.59
N SER A 108 7.93 -7.46 -7.20
CA SER A 108 8.62 -8.59 -6.59
C SER A 108 9.35 -8.26 -5.29
N LYS A 109 9.82 -7.01 -5.12
CA LYS A 109 10.45 -6.55 -3.87
C LYS A 109 9.48 -6.47 -2.69
N TYR A 110 8.18 -6.46 -2.95
CA TYR A 110 7.14 -6.31 -1.92
C TYR A 110 6.50 -7.65 -1.53
N ALA A 111 6.87 -8.76 -2.20
CA ALA A 111 6.29 -10.06 -1.94
C ALA A 111 6.46 -10.54 -0.49
N ARG A 112 7.52 -10.07 0.19
CA ARG A 112 7.82 -10.36 1.61
C ARG A 112 7.73 -9.13 2.51
N SER A 113 7.13 -8.04 2.03
CA SER A 113 7.05 -6.81 2.81
C SER A 113 6.15 -7.02 4.03
N PRO A 114 6.69 -6.93 5.26
CA PRO A 114 5.91 -7.22 6.46
C PRO A 114 4.78 -6.21 6.67
N VAL A 115 4.98 -4.96 6.25
CA VAL A 115 3.95 -3.91 6.33
C VAL A 115 2.81 -4.16 5.34
N LEU A 116 3.14 -4.57 4.11
CA LEU A 116 2.12 -4.88 3.11
C LEU A 116 1.28 -6.07 3.57
N GLU A 117 1.93 -7.17 3.97
CA GLU A 117 1.25 -8.36 4.47
C GLU A 117 0.33 -8.04 5.66
N PHE A 118 0.82 -7.23 6.60
CA PHE A 118 0.04 -6.75 7.74
C PHE A 118 -1.20 -5.97 7.33
N LEU A 119 -1.07 -5.00 6.41
CA LEU A 119 -2.19 -4.20 5.92
C LEU A 119 -3.26 -5.07 5.25
N LEU A 120 -2.84 -6.03 4.43
CA LEU A 120 -3.73 -6.95 3.72
C LEU A 120 -4.49 -7.87 4.68
N ARG A 121 -3.92 -8.18 5.84
CA ARG A 121 -4.54 -9.02 6.86
C ARG A 121 -5.49 -8.24 7.79
N GLU A 122 -5.10 -7.02 8.17
CA GLU A 122 -5.80 -6.25 9.20
C GLU A 122 -6.88 -5.30 8.67
N VAL A 123 -6.83 -4.95 7.38
CA VAL A 123 -7.87 -4.17 6.70
C VAL A 123 -8.78 -5.14 5.93
N GLN A 124 -10.01 -5.32 6.42
CA GLN A 124 -10.92 -6.32 5.85
C GLN A 124 -11.52 -5.82 4.53
N ASP A 125 -11.99 -4.57 4.51
CA ASP A 125 -12.56 -3.96 3.32
C ASP A 125 -11.54 -3.03 2.67
N ARG A 126 -10.98 -3.48 1.53
CA ARG A 126 -10.01 -2.69 0.75
C ARG A 126 -10.64 -1.44 0.13
N SER A 127 -11.96 -1.42 0.04
CA SER A 127 -12.73 -0.27 -0.38
C SER A 127 -12.95 0.71 0.77
N ASN A 128 -12.71 0.32 2.02
CA ASN A 128 -12.87 1.20 3.17
C ASN A 128 -11.59 2.00 3.44
N LEU A 129 -11.54 3.21 2.89
CA LEU A 129 -10.40 4.11 3.08
C LEU A 129 -10.21 4.50 4.55
N ASP A 130 -11.26 4.62 5.34
CA ASP A 130 -11.15 5.04 6.75
C ASP A 130 -10.58 3.91 7.62
N GLU A 131 -10.94 2.66 7.34
CA GLU A 131 -10.31 1.49 7.95
C GLU A 131 -8.81 1.45 7.62
N PHE A 132 -8.47 1.56 6.33
CA PHE A 132 -7.08 1.63 5.88
C PHE A 132 -6.32 2.75 6.60
N MET A 133 -6.85 3.97 6.60
CA MET A 133 -6.18 5.13 7.21
C MET A 133 -6.03 4.98 8.73
N THR A 134 -6.95 4.28 9.39
CA THR A 134 -6.86 3.96 10.82
C THR A 134 -5.68 3.04 11.09
N VAL A 135 -5.54 1.94 10.33
CA VAL A 135 -4.41 1.02 10.47
C VAL A 135 -3.10 1.72 10.09
N TRP A 136 -3.11 2.44 8.96
CA TRP A 136 -1.98 3.21 8.47
C TRP A 136 -1.47 4.22 9.50
N LYS A 137 -2.36 4.93 10.19
CA LYS A 137 -2.00 5.89 11.25
C LYS A 137 -1.25 5.22 12.41
N HIS A 138 -1.60 3.99 12.77
CA HIS A 138 -0.88 3.26 13.81
C HIS A 138 0.49 2.79 13.31
N LEU A 139 0.60 2.34 12.06
CA LEU A 139 1.89 2.03 11.43
C LEU A 139 2.79 3.27 11.37
N MET A 140 2.24 4.43 11.04
CA MET A 140 2.98 5.70 10.94
C MET A 140 3.56 6.21 12.28
N GLN A 141 3.11 5.68 13.42
CA GLN A 141 3.76 5.93 14.73
C GLN A 141 5.12 5.23 14.83
N HIS A 142 5.35 4.21 14.00
CA HIS A 142 6.54 3.38 13.99
C HIS A 142 7.13 3.35 12.58
N ARG A 143 7.58 4.52 12.09
CA ARG A 143 8.03 4.69 10.68
C ARG A 143 9.17 3.76 10.26
N TRP A 144 10.00 3.35 11.21
CA TRP A 144 11.11 2.42 10.98
C TRP A 144 10.65 1.04 10.45
N LEU A 145 9.38 0.67 10.64
CA LEU A 145 8.81 -0.55 10.07
C LEU A 145 8.84 -0.53 8.54
N PHE A 146 8.77 0.66 7.93
CA PHE A 146 8.79 0.81 6.46
C PHE A 146 10.20 0.67 5.86
N ASP A 147 11.24 0.63 6.69
CA ASP A 147 12.61 0.40 6.21
C ASP A 147 12.92 -1.08 6.02
N HIS A 148 12.06 -1.97 6.53
CA HIS A 148 12.25 -3.41 6.48
C HIS A 148 11.54 -4.00 5.25
N THR A 149 12.31 -4.69 4.42
CA THR A 149 11.82 -5.39 3.22
C THR A 149 11.47 -6.84 3.49
N GLU A 150 11.98 -7.39 4.60
CA GLU A 150 11.77 -8.77 5.04
C GLU A 150 11.30 -8.81 6.51
N PRO A 151 10.61 -9.89 6.92
CA PRO A 151 10.12 -10.02 8.29
C PRO A 151 11.28 -10.27 9.27
N ASP A 152 11.57 -9.28 10.11
CA ASP A 152 12.42 -9.41 11.29
C ASP A 152 11.56 -9.78 12.52
N PRO A 153 12.03 -10.62 13.46
CA PRO A 153 11.39 -10.83 14.76
C PRO A 153 10.92 -9.54 15.46
N LYS A 154 11.74 -8.48 15.47
CA LYS A 154 11.41 -7.18 16.10
C LYS A 154 10.26 -6.49 15.37
N VAL A 155 10.28 -6.54 14.04
CA VAL A 155 9.20 -5.99 13.20
C VAL A 155 7.89 -6.75 13.49
N THR A 156 7.98 -8.08 13.55
CA THR A 156 6.82 -8.95 13.80
C THR A 156 6.21 -8.69 15.18
N GLU A 157 7.03 -8.56 16.22
CA GLU A 157 6.57 -8.21 17.57
C GLU A 157 5.86 -6.85 17.59
N GLN A 158 6.46 -5.85 16.93
CA GLN A 158 5.88 -4.51 16.85
C GLN A 158 4.54 -4.50 16.08
N LEU A 159 4.45 -5.26 15.00
CA LEU A 159 3.21 -5.42 14.23
C LEU A 159 2.12 -6.11 15.06
N ASN A 160 2.46 -7.10 15.88
CA ASN A 160 1.52 -7.72 16.82
C ASN A 160 1.02 -6.73 17.89
N LEU A 161 1.89 -5.84 18.38
CA LEU A 161 1.48 -4.77 19.29
C LEU A 161 0.52 -3.78 18.60
N ILE A 162 0.82 -3.40 17.36
CA ILE A 162 -0.05 -2.54 16.55
C ILE A 162 -1.40 -3.20 16.31
N LYS A 163 -1.44 -4.49 15.97
CA LYS A 163 -2.65 -5.28 15.84
C LYS A 163 -3.53 -5.21 17.09
N SER A 164 -2.93 -5.40 18.28
CA SER A 164 -3.66 -5.29 19.55
C SER A 164 -4.27 -3.89 19.74
N LYS A 165 -3.52 -2.82 19.41
CA LYS A 165 -4.02 -1.43 19.49
C LYS A 165 -5.16 -1.17 18.50
N VAL A 166 -5.03 -1.61 17.26
CA VAL A 166 -6.07 -1.49 16.23
C VAL A 166 -7.33 -2.25 16.65
N GLY A 167 -7.19 -3.48 17.16
CA GLY A 167 -8.32 -4.26 17.67
C GLY A 167 -9.07 -3.56 18.80
N LYS A 168 -8.35 -2.97 19.77
CA LYS A 168 -8.93 -2.16 20.84
C LYS A 168 -9.66 -0.92 20.29
N TYR A 169 -9.11 -0.29 19.26
CA TYR A 169 -9.76 0.84 18.60
C TYR A 169 -11.07 0.42 17.91
N LYS A 170 -11.03 -0.66 17.11
CA LYS A 170 -12.22 -1.21 16.42
C LYS A 170 -13.33 -1.57 17.42
N ALA A 171 -12.98 -2.24 18.52
CA ALA A 171 -13.93 -2.59 19.59
C ALA A 171 -14.54 -1.35 20.26
N ARG A 172 -13.76 -0.29 20.49
CA ARG A 172 -14.27 0.98 21.05
C ARG A 172 -15.16 1.73 20.06
N SER A 173 -14.84 1.72 18.77
CA SER A 173 -15.69 2.36 17.76
C SER A 173 -17.01 1.63 17.58
N SER A 174 -17.04 0.30 17.69
CA SER A 174 -18.28 -0.48 17.62
C SER A 174 -19.12 -0.40 18.91
N ALA A 175 -18.46 -0.24 20.06
CA ALA A 175 -19.14 -0.12 21.36
C ALA A 175 -19.63 1.30 21.68
N ARG A 176 -19.24 2.32 20.90
CA ARG A 176 -19.89 3.63 21.01
C ARG A 176 -21.34 3.43 20.57
N PRO A 177 -22.33 3.55 21.48
CA PRO A 177 -23.71 3.59 21.04
C PRO A 177 -23.79 4.68 19.99
N ALA A 178 -24.43 4.40 18.85
CA ALA A 178 -24.75 5.42 17.87
C ALA A 178 -25.42 6.52 18.68
N ARG A 179 -24.68 7.59 18.98
CA ARG A 179 -25.18 8.68 19.78
C ARG A 179 -26.19 9.31 18.85
N GLU A 180 -27.41 8.89 19.10
CA GLU A 180 -28.62 9.25 18.41
C GLU A 180 -28.49 10.74 18.13
N LYS A 181 -28.46 11.10 16.85
CA LYS A 181 -28.72 12.48 16.45
C LYS A 181 -30.21 12.72 16.73
N THR A 182 -30.59 12.69 18.01
CA THR A 182 -31.80 13.31 18.51
C THR A 182 -31.49 14.80 18.51
N GLU A 183 -31.43 15.37 17.30
CA GLU A 183 -31.87 16.75 17.14
C GLU A 183 -33.38 16.64 17.08
N ASP A 184 -34.01 16.97 18.20
CA ASP A 184 -35.44 17.24 18.29
C ASP A 184 -35.78 18.34 17.28
N ILE A 185 -36.23 17.94 16.08
CA ILE A 185 -37.10 18.75 15.25
C ILE A 185 -38.34 17.91 14.99
N GLU A 186 -39.33 18.23 15.81
CA GLU A 186 -40.70 17.77 15.78
C GLU A 186 -41.34 17.96 14.39
N SER A 187 -42.14 16.98 13.99
CA SER A 187 -43.19 17.01 12.95
C SER A 187 -42.79 16.87 11.48
N THR A 188 -42.98 15.67 10.92
CA THR A 188 -44.15 15.34 10.05
C THR A 188 -43.96 13.98 9.35
N SER A 189 -45.01 13.16 9.47
CA SER A 189 -45.21 11.81 8.94
C SER A 189 -45.27 11.72 7.40
N MET A 190 -44.73 10.64 6.81
CA MET A 190 -45.43 9.72 5.86
C MET A 190 -44.50 8.57 5.36
N PRO A 191 -45.05 7.44 4.86
CA PRO A 191 -44.43 6.11 4.97
C PRO A 191 -43.83 5.51 3.68
N GLN A 192 -43.01 4.46 3.91
CA GLN A 192 -42.60 3.29 3.10
C GLN A 192 -42.41 3.42 1.58
N LEU A 193 -41.21 3.03 1.12
CA LEU A 193 -41.00 2.30 -0.13
C LEU A 193 -39.88 1.27 0.03
N THR A 194 -40.16 0.05 -0.42
CA THR A 194 -39.31 -1.14 -0.43
C THR A 194 -38.17 -1.02 -1.45
N ALA A 195 -36.97 -1.47 -1.06
CA ALA A 195 -35.78 -1.43 -1.91
C ALA A 195 -35.66 -2.71 -2.79
N PRO A 196 -35.28 -2.59 -4.07
CA PRO A 196 -34.99 -3.75 -4.93
C PRO A 196 -33.57 -4.28 -4.71
N SER A 197 -33.45 -5.60 -4.75
CA SER A 197 -32.21 -6.36 -4.71
C SER A 197 -31.28 -5.99 -5.87
N GLY A 198 -30.09 -5.45 -5.55
CA GLY A 198 -29.03 -5.22 -6.52
C GLY A 198 -28.33 -6.53 -6.95
N PRO A 199 -27.80 -6.59 -8.18
CA PRO A 199 -27.11 -7.77 -8.69
C PRO A 199 -25.77 -8.03 -7.97
N PRO A 200 -25.31 -9.29 -7.92
CA PRO A 200 -24.09 -9.66 -7.23
C PRO A 200 -22.86 -8.99 -7.86
N ILE A 201 -22.09 -8.32 -7.00
CA ILE A 201 -20.80 -7.71 -7.33
C ILE A 201 -19.84 -8.83 -7.76
N PRO A 202 -19.09 -8.68 -8.87
CA PRO A 202 -18.11 -9.66 -9.29
C PRO A 202 -17.04 -9.82 -8.20
N ALA A 203 -16.85 -11.06 -7.74
CA ALA A 203 -15.85 -11.41 -6.75
C ALA A 203 -14.47 -10.93 -7.20
N GLN A 204 -13.86 -10.08 -6.39
CA GLN A 204 -12.45 -9.72 -6.56
C GLN A 204 -11.62 -11.01 -6.46
N PRO A 205 -10.61 -11.21 -7.33
CA PRO A 205 -9.74 -12.38 -7.24
C PRO A 205 -9.11 -12.44 -5.84
N ASN A 206 -9.18 -13.63 -5.23
CA ASN A 206 -8.67 -13.87 -3.89
C ASN A 206 -7.17 -13.53 -3.87
N LEU A 207 -6.79 -12.63 -2.98
CA LEU A 207 -5.41 -12.15 -2.89
C LEU A 207 -4.45 -13.26 -2.45
N SER A 208 -4.96 -14.28 -1.73
CA SER A 208 -4.20 -15.50 -1.45
C SER A 208 -3.77 -16.14 -2.76
N ASP A 209 -4.71 -16.32 -3.69
CA ASP A 209 -4.43 -16.92 -5.00
C ASP A 209 -3.48 -16.03 -5.82
N PHE A 210 -3.59 -14.70 -5.71
CA PHE A 210 -2.67 -13.79 -6.38
C PHE A 210 -1.25 -13.82 -5.79
N LEU A 211 -1.10 -13.86 -4.47
CA LEU A 211 0.21 -14.00 -3.83
C LEU A 211 0.81 -15.37 -4.14
N GLN A 212 0.00 -16.42 -4.14
CA GLN A 212 0.40 -17.76 -4.55
C GLN A 212 0.84 -17.78 -6.03
N GLN A 213 0.09 -17.09 -6.89
CA GLN A 213 0.43 -16.92 -8.31
C GLN A 213 1.73 -16.16 -8.49
N LEU A 214 1.98 -15.09 -7.72
CA LEU A 214 3.25 -14.35 -7.74
C LEU A 214 4.43 -15.22 -7.31
N VAL A 215 4.24 -16.05 -6.28
CA VAL A 215 5.26 -17.00 -5.83
C VAL A 215 5.51 -18.06 -6.91
N GLN A 216 4.46 -18.58 -7.54
CA GLN A 216 4.54 -19.59 -8.58
C GLN A 216 5.18 -19.06 -9.87
N GLU A 217 4.82 -17.86 -10.29
CA GLU A 217 5.41 -17.19 -11.46
C GLU A 217 6.91 -16.96 -11.25
N LYS A 218 7.32 -16.55 -10.03
CA LYS A 218 8.73 -16.42 -9.68
C LYS A 218 9.48 -17.75 -9.77
N GLN A 219 8.92 -18.82 -9.20
CA GLN A 219 9.51 -20.16 -9.30
C GLN A 219 9.65 -20.63 -10.76
N GLN A 220 8.67 -20.32 -11.60
CA GLN A 220 8.72 -20.66 -13.03
C GLN A 220 9.80 -19.88 -13.77
N GLN A 221 9.99 -18.59 -13.45
CA GLN A 221 11.07 -17.78 -14.00
C GLN A 221 12.46 -18.30 -13.59
N GLU A 222 12.63 -18.70 -12.33
CA GLU A 222 13.88 -19.31 -11.84
C GLU A 222 14.17 -20.64 -12.54
N MET A 223 13.16 -21.51 -12.71
CA MET A 223 13.29 -22.76 -13.46
C MET A 223 13.68 -22.53 -14.93
N LEU A 224 13.08 -21.53 -15.59
CA LEU A 224 13.43 -21.18 -16.97
C LEU A 224 14.85 -20.62 -17.08
N ALA A 225 15.27 -19.80 -16.11
CA ALA A 225 16.64 -19.28 -16.06
C ALA A 225 17.67 -20.40 -15.86
N LEU A 226 17.41 -21.34 -14.95
CA LEU A 226 18.26 -22.51 -14.75
C LEU A 226 18.31 -23.40 -15.99
N LYS A 227 17.18 -23.62 -16.66
CA LYS A 227 17.14 -24.37 -17.92
C LYS A 227 17.96 -23.69 -19.01
N ALA A 228 17.82 -22.38 -19.17
CA ALA A 228 18.60 -21.62 -20.14
C ALA A 228 20.10 -21.72 -19.86
N LEU A 229 20.52 -21.65 -18.59
CA LEU A 229 21.92 -21.88 -18.21
C LEU A 229 22.40 -23.29 -18.53
N LEU A 230 21.56 -24.31 -18.31
CA LEU A 230 21.87 -25.69 -18.64
C LEU A 230 22.04 -25.91 -20.16
N ASP A 231 21.20 -25.26 -20.97
CA ASP A 231 21.26 -25.34 -22.43
C ASP A 231 22.52 -24.64 -23.00
N HIS A 232 23.13 -23.74 -22.24
CA HIS A 232 24.35 -23.00 -22.64
C HIS A 232 25.65 -23.57 -22.05
N LEU A 233 25.57 -24.63 -21.24
CA LEU A 233 26.74 -25.29 -20.68
C LEU A 233 27.47 -26.12 -21.77
N PRO A 234 28.81 -26.02 -21.87
CA PRO A 234 29.59 -26.87 -22.77
C PRO A 234 29.31 -28.35 -22.52
N GLN A 235 29.28 -29.16 -23.60
CA GLN A 235 28.98 -30.58 -23.50
C GLN A 235 29.96 -31.33 -22.57
N GLU A 236 31.22 -30.90 -22.52
CA GLU A 236 32.26 -31.49 -21.65
C GLU A 236 31.91 -31.35 -20.17
N THR A 237 31.37 -30.19 -19.76
CA THR A 237 30.94 -29.91 -18.40
C THR A 237 29.72 -30.76 -18.03
N LEU A 238 28.78 -30.92 -18.98
CA LEU A 238 27.62 -31.79 -18.80
C LEU A 238 28.00 -33.27 -18.65
N GLN A 239 29.02 -33.74 -19.36
CA GLN A 239 29.50 -35.12 -19.21
C GLN A 239 30.22 -35.34 -17.87
N HIS A 240 30.97 -34.35 -17.39
CA HIS A 240 31.60 -34.43 -16.06
C HIS A 240 30.56 -34.50 -14.94
N LEU A 241 29.51 -33.67 -15.01
CA LEU A 241 28.40 -33.66 -14.04
C LEU A 241 27.63 -34.99 -14.02
N LYS A 242 27.41 -35.62 -15.18
CA LYS A 242 26.76 -36.93 -15.28
C LYS A 242 27.60 -38.09 -14.75
N LYS A 243 28.93 -37.94 -14.69
CA LYS A 243 29.83 -38.96 -14.12
C LYS A 243 30.01 -38.82 -12.61
N SER A 244 29.69 -37.66 -12.03
CA SER A 244 29.80 -37.40 -10.59
C SER A 244 28.51 -37.64 -9.80
N LEU A 245 27.38 -37.86 -10.49
CA LEU A 245 26.08 -38.26 -9.94
C LEU A 245 25.93 -39.78 -10.08
#